data_AF-A0A809YBC0-F1
#
_entry.id   AF-A0A809YBC0-F1
#
_cell.length_a   1.000
_cell.length_b   1.000
_cell.length_c   1.000
_cell.angle_alpha   90.00
_cell.angle_beta   90.00
_cell.angle_gamma   90.00
#
_symmetry.space_group_name_H-M   'P 1'
#
loop_
_entity.id
_entity.type
_entity.pdbx_description
1 polymer ?
#
loop_
_entity_poly.entity_id
_entity_poly.type
_entity_poly.pdbx_seq_one_letter_code
_entity_poly.pdbx_strand_id
1 'polypeptide(L)'
;MNMFIATTALTAAPSVPCVSGEADLIFVAIEDHKRANAEYAEATKEVFEDTLSPDPVKEEHFGDLERSACWNLSNTVPTTLAGLLALLTYVVDVGDGKYSSSGRPDNAFGEEELRNVINCAQDFLTTHLTSAA
;
A
#
# COMPACT_ATOMS: atom_id res chain seq x y z
N MET A 1 -6.75 31.76 54.55
CA MET A 1 -7.39 31.11 53.39
C MET A 1 -6.28 30.87 52.38
N ASN A 2 -5.69 29.68 52.37
CA ASN A 2 -4.48 29.39 51.60
C ASN A 2 -4.87 28.89 50.21
N MET A 3 -4.50 29.65 49.19
CA MET A 3 -4.71 29.30 47.78
C MET A 3 -3.45 28.60 47.27
N PHE A 4 -3.51 27.29 47.07
CA PHE A 4 -2.48 26.53 46.38
C PHE A 4 -2.70 26.65 44.87
N ILE A 5 -1.72 27.18 44.14
CA ILE A 5 -1.71 27.22 42.68
C ILE A 5 -0.90 26.02 42.21
N ALA A 6 -1.55 25.03 41.60
CA ALA A 6 -0.89 23.86 41.03
C ALA A 6 -0.39 24.19 39.62
N THR A 7 0.92 24.32 39.47
CA THR A 7 1.58 24.44 38.16
C THR A 7 1.74 23.05 37.56
N THR A 8 0.98 22.73 36.51
CA THR A 8 1.17 21.50 35.73
C THR A 8 2.25 21.75 34.69
N ALA A 9 3.41 21.10 34.84
CA ALA A 9 4.45 21.12 33.82
C ALA A 9 3.97 20.29 32.61
N LEU A 10 3.79 20.95 31.47
CA LEU A 10 3.53 20.31 30.19
C LEU A 10 4.84 19.67 29.72
N THR A 11 5.04 18.39 30.01
CA THR A 11 6.15 17.61 29.48
C THR A 11 6.01 17.57 27.96
N ALA A 12 6.90 18.27 27.26
CA ALA A 12 7.00 18.22 25.81
C ALA A 12 7.25 16.78 25.37
N ALA A 13 6.41 16.26 24.48
CA ALA A 13 6.59 14.95 23.88
C ALA A 13 7.93 14.90 23.13
N PRO A 14 8.66 13.77 23.16
CA PRO A 14 9.86 13.61 22.36
C PRO A 14 9.48 13.74 20.88
N SER A 15 10.00 14.79 20.22
CA SER A 15 9.88 14.97 18.79
C SER A 15 10.73 13.90 18.11
N VAL A 16 10.06 12.93 17.48
CA VAL A 16 10.70 11.95 16.60
C VAL A 16 11.45 12.74 15.53
N PRO A 17 12.76 12.49 15.31
CA PRO A 17 13.50 13.13 14.24
C PRO A 17 12.84 12.75 12.91
N CYS A 18 12.19 13.75 12.30
CA CYS A 18 11.62 13.63 10.97
C CYS A 18 12.81 13.53 10.00
N VAL A 19 13.14 12.31 9.57
CA VAL A 19 14.14 12.07 8.53
C VAL A 19 13.68 12.82 7.28
N SER A 20 14.46 13.84 6.92
CA SER A 20 14.27 14.69 5.75
C SER A 20 14.90 14.04 4.53
N GLY A 21 14.15 13.90 3.43
CA GLY A 21 14.73 14.12 2.11
C GLY A 21 14.06 13.42 0.93
N GLU A 22 13.95 12.09 0.97
CA GLU A 22 13.43 11.31 -0.15
C GLU A 22 12.05 10.77 0.17
N ALA A 23 11.12 10.99 -0.77
CA ALA A 23 9.78 10.40 -0.68
C ALA A 23 9.91 8.87 -0.65
N ASP A 24 9.22 8.23 0.29
CA ASP A 24 9.21 6.78 0.41
C ASP A 24 8.71 6.15 -0.90
N LEU A 25 9.54 5.34 -1.56
CA LEU A 25 9.25 4.76 -2.87
C LEU A 25 7.98 3.90 -2.86
N ILE A 26 7.56 3.44 -1.67
CA ILE A 26 6.33 2.68 -1.53
C ILE A 26 5.09 3.49 -1.96
N PHE A 27 5.09 4.82 -1.78
CA PHE A 27 3.98 5.64 -2.25
C PHE A 27 3.88 5.63 -3.78
N VAL A 28 5.03 5.65 -4.47
CA VAL A 28 5.07 5.56 -5.94
C VAL A 28 4.56 4.18 -6.38
N ALA A 29 5.03 3.11 -5.74
CA ALA A 29 4.59 1.76 -6.07
C ALA A 29 3.08 1.54 -5.84
N ILE A 30 2.51 2.14 -4.78
CA ILE A 30 1.07 2.11 -4.52
C ILE A 30 0.29 2.80 -5.66
N GLU A 31 0.70 4.01 -6.06
CA GLU A 31 0.02 4.73 -7.14
C GLU A 31 0.19 4.02 -8.51
N ASP A 32 1.34 3.40 -8.75
CA ASP A 32 1.57 2.59 -9.94
C ASP A 32 0.63 1.38 -9.99
N HIS A 33 0.46 0.66 -8.88
CA HIS A 33 -0.49 -0.45 -8.80
C HIS A 33 -1.94 0.04 -9.00
N LYS A 34 -2.34 1.16 -8.37
CA LYS A 34 -3.69 1.72 -8.55
C LYS A 34 -3.97 2.05 -10.01
N ARG A 35 -3.00 2.66 -10.70
CA ARG A 35 -3.11 2.99 -12.12
C ARG A 35 -3.21 1.73 -12.98
N ALA A 36 -2.34 0.76 -12.77
CA ALA A 36 -2.37 -0.49 -13.53
C ALA A 36 -3.68 -1.25 -13.33
N ASN A 37 -4.20 -1.31 -12.10
CA ASN A 37 -5.50 -1.91 -11.81
C ASN A 37 -6.66 -1.14 -12.47
N ALA A 38 -6.61 0.19 -12.49
CA ALA A 38 -7.62 0.99 -13.19
C ALA A 38 -7.58 0.74 -14.71
N GLU A 39 -6.38 0.66 -15.31
CA GLU A 39 -6.20 0.35 -16.74
C GLU A 39 -6.69 -1.06 -17.08
N TYR A 40 -6.40 -2.05 -16.22
CA TYR A 40 -6.92 -3.42 -16.36
C TYR A 40 -8.45 -3.46 -16.24
N ALA A 41 -9.02 -2.75 -15.27
CA ALA A 41 -10.46 -2.66 -15.10
C ALA A 41 -11.16 -2.00 -16.31
N GLU A 42 -10.57 -0.96 -16.90
CA GLU A 42 -11.10 -0.35 -18.13
C GLU A 42 -10.94 -1.25 -19.35
N ALA A 43 -9.83 -1.99 -19.47
CA ALA A 43 -9.62 -2.94 -20.56
C ALA A 43 -10.58 -4.14 -20.51
N THR A 44 -11.09 -4.46 -19.32
CA THR A 44 -12.00 -5.58 -19.05
C THR A 44 -13.46 -5.17 -18.88
N LYS A 45 -13.76 -3.85 -18.81
CA LYS A 45 -15.12 -3.29 -18.84
C LYS A 45 -15.76 -3.48 -20.21
N GLU A 46 -16.36 -4.64 -20.38
CA GLU A 46 -17.39 -5.02 -21.34
C GLU A 46 -17.05 -5.01 -22.85
N VAL A 47 -16.94 -6.25 -23.38
CA VAL A 47 -17.78 -6.80 -24.47
C VAL A 47 -17.67 -6.11 -25.83
N PHE A 48 -16.94 -6.76 -26.75
CA PHE A 48 -17.11 -6.59 -28.20
C PHE A 48 -18.60 -6.61 -28.56
N GLU A 49 -19.03 -5.80 -29.55
CA GLU A 49 -20.44 -5.59 -29.94
C GLU A 49 -21.28 -6.87 -30.15
N ASP A 50 -20.67 -8.07 -30.21
CA ASP A 50 -21.34 -9.37 -30.32
C ASP A 50 -20.85 -10.49 -29.36
N THR A 51 -19.94 -10.23 -28.40
CA THR A 51 -19.46 -11.26 -27.45
C THR A 51 -19.30 -10.75 -26.03
N LEU A 52 -20.02 -11.36 -25.08
CA LEU A 52 -20.01 -11.10 -23.62
C LEU A 52 -18.63 -11.31 -22.91
N SER A 53 -17.52 -11.28 -23.64
CA SER A 53 -16.18 -11.53 -23.14
C SER A 53 -15.25 -10.34 -23.42
N PRO A 54 -14.34 -9.99 -22.50
CA PRO A 54 -13.22 -9.09 -22.77
C PRO A 54 -12.40 -9.55 -23.99
N ASP A 55 -11.73 -8.59 -24.64
CA ASP A 55 -10.73 -8.89 -25.65
C ASP A 55 -9.55 -9.65 -24.99
N PRO A 56 -9.30 -10.92 -25.33
CA PRO A 56 -8.32 -11.73 -24.64
C PRO A 56 -6.89 -11.17 -24.75
N VAL A 57 -6.58 -10.46 -25.85
CA VAL A 57 -5.26 -9.85 -26.04
C VAL A 57 -5.07 -8.64 -25.13
N LYS A 58 -6.13 -7.85 -24.93
CA LYS A 58 -6.09 -6.73 -23.99
C LYS A 58 -6.08 -7.22 -22.55
N GLU A 59 -6.92 -8.21 -22.24
CA GLU A 59 -6.95 -8.81 -20.91
C GLU A 59 -5.59 -9.36 -20.51
N GLU A 60 -4.90 -10.09 -21.40
CA GLU A 60 -3.54 -10.57 -21.17
C GLU A 60 -2.56 -9.40 -20.97
N HIS A 61 -2.54 -8.44 -21.90
CA HIS A 61 -1.60 -7.32 -21.84
C HIS A 61 -1.73 -6.47 -20.56
N PHE A 62 -2.95 -6.06 -20.22
CA PHE A 62 -3.19 -5.24 -19.04
C PHE A 62 -3.11 -6.05 -17.75
N GLY A 63 -3.41 -7.35 -17.79
CA GLY A 63 -3.20 -8.26 -16.68
C GLY A 63 -1.71 -8.44 -16.35
N ASP A 64 -0.84 -8.51 -17.36
CA ASP A 64 0.61 -8.55 -17.16
C ASP A 64 1.16 -7.25 -16.57
N LEU A 65 0.62 -6.09 -16.98
CA LEU A 65 1.00 -4.79 -16.42
C LEU A 65 0.57 -4.65 -14.95
N GLU A 66 -0.65 -5.05 -14.62
CA GLU A 66 -1.16 -5.09 -13.25
C GLU A 66 -0.31 -6.02 -12.38
N ARG A 67 -0.04 -7.24 -12.86
CA ARG A 67 0.78 -8.22 -12.15
C ARG A 67 2.20 -7.73 -11.92
N SER A 68 2.80 -7.08 -12.91
CA SER A 68 4.14 -6.48 -12.78
C SER A 68 4.16 -5.36 -11.74
N ALA A 69 3.12 -4.51 -11.71
CA ALA A 69 2.99 -3.47 -10.68
C ALA A 69 2.78 -4.07 -9.29
N CYS A 70 1.98 -5.13 -9.17
CA CYS A 70 1.76 -5.87 -7.91
C CYS A 70 3.08 -6.49 -7.39
N TRP A 71 3.86 -7.10 -8.29
CA TRP A 71 5.19 -7.61 -7.97
C TRP A 71 6.13 -6.51 -7.46
N ASN A 72 6.20 -5.38 -8.17
CA ASN A 72 7.05 -4.26 -7.76
C ASN A 72 6.64 -3.69 -6.40
N LEU A 73 5.33 -3.56 -6.15
CA LEU A 73 4.81 -3.10 -4.87
C LEU A 73 5.18 -4.04 -3.73
N SER A 74 4.95 -5.34 -3.89
CA SER A 74 5.24 -6.32 -2.83
C SER A 74 6.74 -6.48 -2.53
N ASN A 75 7.62 -6.11 -3.47
CA ASN A 75 9.08 -6.10 -3.30
C ASN A 75 9.65 -4.72 -2.91
N THR A 76 8.82 -3.68 -2.80
CA THR A 76 9.28 -2.35 -2.38
C THR A 76 9.31 -2.26 -0.87
N VAL A 77 10.51 -2.05 -0.31
CA VAL A 77 10.70 -1.92 1.15
C VAL A 77 10.35 -0.49 1.58
N PRO A 78 9.38 -0.27 2.48
CA PRO A 78 9.10 1.04 3.03
C PRO A 78 10.31 1.57 3.81
N THR A 79 10.61 2.86 3.68
CA THR A 79 11.70 3.52 4.43
C THR A 79 11.19 4.39 5.58
N THR A 80 9.87 4.56 5.68
CA THR A 80 9.21 5.37 6.70
C THR A 80 8.05 4.62 7.37
N LEU A 81 7.73 4.97 8.62
CA LEU A 81 6.54 4.44 9.30
C LEU A 81 5.24 4.80 8.57
N ALA A 82 5.18 5.98 7.96
CA ALA A 82 4.04 6.41 7.16
C ALA A 82 3.88 5.54 5.90
N GLY A 83 4.99 5.22 5.22
CA GLY A 83 5.00 4.32 4.07
C GLY A 83 4.62 2.90 4.43
N LEU A 84 5.10 2.36 5.57
CA LEU A 84 4.68 1.04 6.06
C LEU A 84 3.18 1.00 6.35
N LEU A 85 2.65 2.01 7.06
CA LEU A 85 1.22 2.10 7.32
C LEU A 85 0.40 2.18 6.02
N ALA A 86 0.87 2.97 5.05
CA ALA A 86 0.22 3.11 3.76
C ALA A 86 0.19 1.78 3.00
N LEU A 87 1.30 1.03 2.96
CA LEU A 87 1.38 -0.30 2.35
C LEU A 87 0.37 -1.27 2.98
N LEU A 88 0.39 -1.41 4.31
CA LEU A 88 -0.49 -2.36 5.01
C LEU A 88 -1.98 -1.99 4.82
N THR A 89 -2.30 -0.69 4.87
CA THR A 89 -3.66 -0.20 4.62
C THR A 89 -4.09 -0.48 3.19
N TYR A 90 -3.18 -0.26 2.23
CA TYR A 90 -3.47 -0.47 0.81
C TYR A 90 -3.74 -1.95 0.48
N VAL A 91 -2.94 -2.87 1.02
CA VAL A 91 -3.15 -4.31 0.81
C VAL A 91 -4.51 -4.77 1.35
N VAL A 92 -4.91 -4.28 2.53
CA VAL A 92 -6.25 -4.54 3.09
C VAL A 92 -7.34 -3.95 2.21
N ASP A 93 -7.21 -2.68 1.82
CA ASP A 93 -8.17 -2.00 0.94
C ASP A 93 -8.37 -2.76 -0.39
N VAL A 94 -7.30 -3.28 -0.99
CA VAL A 94 -7.37 -4.10 -2.21
C VAL A 94 -8.10 -5.42 -1.94
N GLY A 95 -7.75 -6.12 -0.86
CA GLY A 95 -8.41 -7.36 -0.47
C GLY A 95 -9.90 -7.20 -0.17
N ASP A 96 -10.30 -6.05 0.37
CA ASP A 96 -11.70 -5.69 0.61
C ASP A 96 -12.44 -5.25 -0.66
N GLY A 97 -11.74 -5.15 -1.80
CA GLY A 97 -12.32 -4.81 -3.09
C GLY A 97 -12.50 -3.31 -3.34
N LYS A 98 -11.89 -2.43 -2.54
CA LYS A 98 -12.05 -0.96 -2.65
C LYS A 98 -11.68 -0.41 -4.02
N TYR A 99 -10.71 -1.05 -4.68
CA TYR A 99 -10.22 -0.65 -6.00
C TYR A 99 -10.77 -1.55 -7.12
N SER A 100 -11.58 -2.56 -6.80
CA SER A 100 -12.27 -3.37 -7.80
C SER A 100 -13.42 -2.56 -8.39
N SER A 101 -13.58 -2.60 -9.71
CA SER A 101 -14.74 -1.99 -10.40
C SER A 101 -16.07 -2.56 -9.93
N SER A 102 -16.07 -3.80 -9.42
CA SER A 102 -17.24 -4.48 -8.88
C SER A 102 -17.46 -4.29 -7.38
N GLY A 103 -16.49 -3.68 -6.68
CA GLY A 103 -16.46 -3.59 -5.21
C GLY A 103 -16.37 -4.95 -4.50
N ARG A 104 -16.10 -6.04 -5.24
CA ARG A 104 -15.95 -7.38 -4.67
C ARG A 104 -14.52 -7.57 -4.17
N PRO A 105 -14.34 -8.35 -3.09
CA PRO A 105 -13.03 -8.79 -2.66
C PRO A 105 -12.25 -9.37 -3.84
N ASP A 106 -11.01 -8.92 -3.99
CA ASP A 106 -10.12 -9.33 -5.06
C ASP A 106 -8.86 -9.96 -4.46
N ASN A 107 -8.41 -11.05 -5.07
CA ASN A 107 -7.18 -11.74 -4.68
C ASN A 107 -6.01 -11.25 -5.54
N ALA A 108 -5.93 -9.95 -5.80
CA ALA A 108 -4.84 -9.33 -6.58
C ALA A 108 -3.45 -9.64 -6.00
N PHE A 109 -3.38 -9.86 -4.68
CA PHE A 109 -2.18 -10.37 -4.00
C PHE A 109 -2.26 -11.88 -3.80
N GLY A 110 -1.33 -12.61 -4.42
CA GLY A 110 -1.12 -14.03 -4.17
C GLY A 110 -0.40 -14.28 -2.84
N GLU A 111 -0.20 -15.56 -2.52
CA GLU A 111 0.48 -15.97 -1.27
C GLU A 111 1.92 -15.45 -1.21
N GLU A 112 2.61 -15.41 -2.34
CA GLU A 112 3.99 -14.94 -2.43
C GLU A 112 4.10 -13.43 -2.17
N GLU A 113 3.23 -12.63 -2.80
CA GLU A 113 3.22 -11.18 -2.65
C GLU A 113 2.84 -10.78 -1.21
N LEU A 114 1.86 -11.46 -0.61
CA LEU A 114 1.50 -11.24 0.79
C LEU A 114 2.64 -11.59 1.74
N ARG A 115 3.36 -12.69 1.46
CA ARG A 115 4.54 -13.09 2.23
C ARG A 115 5.65 -12.05 2.12
N ASN A 116 5.89 -11.50 0.93
CA ASN A 116 6.87 -10.44 0.72
C ASN A 116 6.52 -9.17 1.51
N VAL A 117 5.25 -8.75 1.50
CA VAL A 117 4.77 -7.60 2.28
C VAL A 117 5.00 -7.82 3.79
N ILE A 118 4.66 -9.01 4.31
CA ILE A 118 4.85 -9.34 5.72
C ILE A 118 6.34 -9.33 6.09
N ASN A 119 7.20 -9.93 5.27
CA ASN A 119 8.64 -9.95 5.50
C ASN A 119 9.23 -8.53 5.50
N CYS A 120 8.86 -7.70 4.52
CA CYS A 120 9.30 -6.30 4.45
C CYS A 120 8.87 -5.52 5.70
N ALA A 121 7.64 -5.72 6.17
CA ALA A 121 7.15 -5.10 7.40
C ALA A 121 7.93 -5.55 8.64
N GLN A 122 8.23 -6.84 8.76
CA GLN A 122 9.02 -7.39 9.86
C GLN A 122 10.45 -6.84 9.87
N ASP A 123 11.10 -6.80 8.71
CA ASP A 123 12.47 -6.29 8.57
C ASP A 123 12.55 -4.80 8.90
N PHE A 124 11.59 -4.02 8.42
CA PHE A 124 11.47 -2.59 8.74
C PHE A 124 11.31 -2.36 10.24
N LEU A 125 10.36 -3.05 10.88
CA LEU A 125 10.09 -2.90 12.31
C LEU A 125 11.27 -3.36 13.17
N THR A 126 11.92 -4.45 12.79
CA THR A 126 13.11 -4.95 13.49
C THR A 126 14.23 -3.92 13.45
N THR A 127 14.50 -3.33 12.29
CA THR A 127 15.51 -2.27 12.12
C THR A 127 15.15 -1.03 12.92
N HIS A 128 13.89 -0.60 12.87
CA HIS A 128 13.44 0.61 13.55
C HIS A 128 13.46 0.47 15.09
N LEU A 129 13.09 -0.70 15.62
CA LEU A 129 13.08 -0.96 17.05
C LEU A 129 14.48 -1.19 17.64
N THR A 130 15.40 -1.77 16.87
CA THR A 130 16.79 -2.02 17.31
C THR A 130 17.68 -0.78 17.17
N SER A 131 17.42 0.09 16.19
CA SER A 131 18.13 1.38 16.06
C SER A 131 17.67 2.43 17.08
N ALA A 132 16.52 2.24 17.72
CA ALA A 132 15.99 3.13 18.76
C ALA A 132 16.41 2.74 20.20
N ALA A 133 17.16 1.65 20.36
CA ALA A 133 17.63 1.11 21.64
C ALA A 133 19.11 1.43 21.89
#